data_AF-A0A9D7YJM7-F1
#
_entry.id   AF-A0A9D7YJM7-F1
#
_cell.length_a   1.000
_cell.length_b   1.000
_cell.length_c   1.000
_cell.angle_alpha   90.00
_cell.angle_beta   90.00
_cell.angle_gamma   90.00
#
_symmetry.space_group_name_H-M   'P 1'
#
loop_
_entity.id
_entity.type
_entity.pdbx_description
1 polymer ?
#
loop_
_entity_poly.entity_id
_entity_poly.type
_entity_poly.pdbx_seq_one_letter_code
_entity_poly.pdbx_strand_id
1 'polypeptide(L)'
;MNRINPLYIGFFIVVLLIILSFILHGAKNELIQVKNGYKESSRLAIELSGLKKVYTKKFIFLDAKYPSIQSKKSKNGILLSSKNLNIKELNSLMDKILNEPYNITKFEINRIDAIKTDLQLEITW
;
A
#
# COMPACT_ATOMS: atom_id res chain seq x y z
N MET A 1 26.91 -49.12 -48.90
CA MET A 1 26.37 -47.82 -48.42
C MET A 1 24.98 -48.07 -47.87
N ASN A 2 24.81 -47.98 -46.54
CA ASN A 2 23.53 -48.25 -45.87
C ASN A 2 22.51 -47.15 -46.22
N ARG A 3 21.47 -47.52 -46.97
CA ARG A 3 20.33 -46.64 -47.23
C ARG A 3 19.43 -46.66 -45.99
N ILE A 4 19.44 -45.58 -45.22
CA ILE A 4 18.53 -45.40 -44.09
C ILE A 4 17.11 -45.29 -44.66
N ASN A 5 16.17 -46.08 -44.12
CA ASN A 5 14.80 -46.07 -44.59
C ASN A 5 14.13 -44.73 -44.18
N PRO A 6 13.63 -43.93 -45.13
CA PRO A 6 13.10 -42.58 -44.88
C PRO A 6 11.94 -42.54 -43.89
N LEU A 7 11.24 -43.66 -43.70
CA LEU A 7 10.17 -43.80 -42.72
C LEU A 7 10.66 -43.63 -41.27
N TYR A 8 11.87 -44.13 -40.95
CA TYR A 8 12.45 -43.95 -39.62
C TYR A 8 12.87 -42.50 -39.35
N ILE A 9 13.29 -41.78 -40.38
CA ILE A 9 13.63 -40.35 -40.28
C ILE A 9 12.36 -39.53 -39.99
N GLY A 10 11.26 -39.82 -40.68
CA GLY A 10 9.97 -39.19 -40.40
C GLY A 10 9.48 -39.44 -38.98
N PHE A 11 9.57 -40.68 -38.50
CA PHE A 11 9.18 -41.03 -37.14
C PHE A 11 10.06 -40.31 -36.10
N PHE A 12 11.37 -40.26 -36.32
CA PHE A 12 12.30 -39.54 -35.45
C PHE A 12 11.96 -38.04 -35.34
N ILE A 13 11.62 -37.40 -36.46
CA ILE A 13 11.21 -35.98 -36.47
C ILE A 13 9.93 -35.77 -35.66
N VAL A 14 8.94 -36.67 -35.77
CA VAL A 14 7.70 -36.57 -34.99
C VAL A 14 7.97 -36.70 -33.49
N VAL A 15 8.79 -37.67 -33.08
CA VAL A 15 9.19 -37.83 -31.67
C VAL A 15 9.93 -36.59 -31.16
N LEU A 16 10.84 -36.03 -31.97
CA LEU A 16 11.56 -34.81 -31.62
C LEU A 16 10.62 -33.62 -31.42
N LEU A 17 9.62 -33.46 -32.29
CA LEU A 17 8.61 -32.39 -32.18
C LEU A 17 7.77 -32.51 -30.91
N ILE A 18 7.41 -33.72 -30.50
CA ILE A 18 6.65 -33.96 -29.27
C ILE A 18 7.49 -33.55 -28.05
N ILE A 19 8.77 -33.94 -28.01
CA ILE A 19 9.68 -33.59 -26.91
C ILE A 19 9.85 -32.06 -26.82
N LEU A 20 10.10 -31.39 -27.95
CA LEU A 20 10.24 -29.93 -28.01
C LEU A 20 8.97 -29.22 -27.53
N SER A 21 7.80 -29.72 -27.93
CA SER A 21 6.51 -29.16 -27.50
C SER A 21 6.31 -29.27 -26.00
N PHE A 22 6.74 -30.38 -25.39
CA PHE A 22 6.61 -30.59 -23.95
C PHE A 22 7.52 -29.65 -23.15
N ILE A 23 8.77 -29.49 -23.59
CA ILE A 23 9.74 -28.56 -22.97
C ILE A 23 9.22 -27.12 -23.09
N LEU A 24 8.73 -26.73 -24.26
CA LEU A 24 8.19 -25.40 -24.50
C LEU A 24 6.97 -25.10 -23.63
N HIS A 25 6.09 -26.08 -23.44
CA HIS A 25 4.93 -25.94 -22.57
C HIS A 25 5.34 -25.77 -21.10
N GLY A 26 6.33 -26.53 -20.63
CA GLY A 26 6.91 -26.38 -19.29
C GLY A 26 7.48 -24.98 -19.06
N ALA A 27 8.34 -24.51 -19.97
CA ALA A 27 8.94 -23.18 -19.89
C ALA A 27 7.88 -22.05 -19.92
N LYS A 28 6.82 -22.22 -20.72
CA LYS A 28 5.71 -21.26 -20.77
C LYS A 28 4.96 -21.19 -19.43
N ASN A 29 4.68 -22.33 -18.81
CA ASN A 29 3.97 -22.36 -17.53
C ASN A 29 4.82 -21.77 -16.40
N GLU A 30 6.11 -22.06 -16.37
CA GLU A 30 7.05 -21.46 -15.41
C GLU A 30 7.11 -19.95 -15.57
N LEU A 31 7.20 -19.45 -16.82
CA LEU A 31 7.18 -18.02 -17.11
C LEU A 31 5.88 -17.35 -16.62
N ILE A 32 4.73 -18.00 -16.77
CA ILE A 32 3.45 -17.48 -16.28
C ILE A 32 3.44 -17.40 -14.75
N GLN A 33 3.96 -18.42 -14.07
CA GLN A 33 4.05 -18.44 -12.60
C GLN A 33 4.98 -17.33 -12.09
N VAL A 34 6.17 -17.19 -12.66
CA VAL A 34 7.13 -16.15 -12.29
C VAL A 34 6.55 -14.75 -12.54
N LYS A 35 5.87 -14.55 -13.67
CA LYS A 35 5.20 -13.28 -13.98
C LYS A 35 4.13 -12.93 -12.95
N ASN A 36 3.33 -13.91 -12.52
CA ASN A 36 2.32 -13.70 -11.49
C ASN A 36 2.94 -13.39 -10.13
N GLY A 37 3.97 -14.13 -9.73
CA GLY A 37 4.70 -13.88 -8.48
C GLY A 37 5.40 -12.51 -8.46
N TYR A 38 5.96 -12.08 -9.59
CA TYR A 38 6.52 -10.74 -9.74
C TYR A 38 5.45 -9.65 -9.60
N LYS A 39 4.28 -9.83 -10.23
CA LYS A 39 3.16 -8.88 -10.13
C LYS A 39 2.68 -8.73 -8.69
N GLU A 40 2.56 -9.83 -7.97
CA GLU A 40 2.18 -9.81 -6.56
C GLU A 40 3.25 -9.15 -5.68
N SER A 41 4.52 -9.50 -5.89
CA SER A 41 5.64 -8.90 -5.16
C SER A 41 5.77 -7.40 -5.41
N SER A 42 5.55 -6.96 -6.65
CA SER A 42 5.54 -5.54 -7.02
C SER A 42 4.39 -4.80 -6.33
N ARG A 43 3.19 -5.39 -6.30
CA ARG A 43 2.05 -4.83 -5.57
C ARG A 43 2.37 -4.66 -4.08
N LEU A 44 2.89 -5.72 -3.44
CA LEU A 44 3.28 -5.68 -2.02
C LEU A 44 4.38 -4.66 -1.75
N ALA A 45 5.38 -4.54 -2.64
CA ALA A 45 6.44 -3.54 -2.50
C ALA A 45 5.90 -2.10 -2.61
N ILE A 46 4.91 -1.84 -3.47
CA ILE A 46 4.23 -0.54 -3.56
C ILE A 46 3.44 -0.25 -2.28
N GLU A 47 2.67 -1.22 -1.79
CA GLU A 47 1.89 -1.09 -0.54
C GLU A 47 2.83 -0.83 0.67
N LEU A 48 3.93 -1.56 0.76
CA LEU A 48 4.95 -1.39 1.81
C LEU A 48 5.70 -0.07 1.68
N SER A 49 5.97 0.41 0.47
CA SER A 49 6.54 1.73 0.21
C SER A 49 5.60 2.84 0.71
N GLY A 50 4.29 2.68 0.49
CA GLY A 50 3.26 3.57 1.03
C GLY A 50 3.27 3.59 2.56
N LEU A 51 3.26 2.41 3.20
CA LEU A 51 3.36 2.28 4.65
C LEU A 51 4.67 2.87 5.19
N LYS A 52 5.82 2.59 4.59
CA LYS A 52 7.11 3.14 5.04
C LYS A 52 7.09 4.67 5.13
N LYS A 53 6.40 5.35 4.21
CA LYS A 53 6.25 6.82 4.26
C LYS A 53 5.43 7.29 5.45
N VAL A 54 4.38 6.55 5.82
CA VAL A 54 3.57 6.78 7.04
C VAL A 54 4.45 6.65 8.29
N TYR A 55 5.21 5.55 8.39
CA TYR A 55 5.90 5.14 9.61
C TYR A 55 7.25 5.80 9.86
N THR A 56 7.92 6.30 8.82
CA THR A 56 9.23 6.98 8.97
C THR A 56 9.12 8.47 9.27
N LYS A 57 7.95 9.09 9.07
CA LYS A 57 7.78 10.52 9.32
C LYS A 57 7.58 10.77 10.82
N LYS A 58 8.55 11.44 11.43
CA LYS A 58 8.47 11.89 12.83
C LYS A 58 7.24 12.79 12.98
N PHE A 59 6.28 12.36 13.80
CA PHE A 59 5.07 13.13 14.10
C PHE A 59 5.46 14.54 14.56
N ILE A 60 5.15 15.56 13.76
CA ILE A 60 5.44 16.95 14.12
C ILE A 60 4.39 17.35 15.16
N PHE A 61 4.84 17.58 16.40
CA PHE A 61 3.96 17.90 17.52
C PHE A 61 3.16 19.16 17.20
N LEU A 62 1.83 19.01 17.16
CA LEU A 62 0.87 20.08 16.90
C LEU A 62 0.65 20.99 18.12
N ASP A 63 1.12 20.56 19.30
CA ASP A 63 0.88 21.17 20.61
C ASP A 63 1.31 22.66 20.67
N ALA A 64 2.39 23.03 20.00
CA ALA A 64 2.91 24.41 20.04
C ALA A 64 2.13 25.39 19.12
N LYS A 65 1.39 24.87 18.12
CA LYS A 65 0.73 25.70 17.10
C LYS A 65 -0.77 25.88 17.35
N TYR A 66 -1.38 25.00 18.16
CA TYR A 66 -2.83 25.01 18.40
C TYR A 66 -3.11 24.85 19.90
N PRO A 67 -3.09 25.95 20.68
CA PRO A 67 -3.24 25.89 22.15
C PRO A 67 -4.62 25.37 22.59
N SER A 68 -5.62 25.49 21.72
CA SER A 68 -6.98 24.99 21.91
C SER A 68 -7.09 23.45 21.83
N ILE A 69 -6.04 22.77 21.37
CA ILE A 69 -6.02 21.32 21.14
C ILE A 69 -5.19 20.64 22.22
N GLN A 70 -5.81 19.73 22.95
CA GLN A 70 -5.14 18.86 23.89
C GLN A 70 -4.65 17.61 23.16
N SER A 71 -3.36 17.30 23.25
CA SER A 71 -2.84 16.01 22.77
C SER A 71 -2.52 15.08 23.93
N LYS A 72 -2.93 13.83 23.78
CA LYS A 72 -2.56 12.73 24.67
C LYS A 72 -1.78 11.71 23.86
N LYS A 73 -0.50 11.56 24.17
CA LYS A 73 0.35 10.54 23.55
C LYS A 73 0.19 9.22 24.27
N SER A 74 0.04 8.15 23.52
CA SER A 74 0.08 6.78 24.00
C SER A 74 1.23 6.03 23.32
N LYS A 75 1.43 4.74 23.65
CA LYS A 75 2.44 3.90 22.97
C LYS A 75 2.07 3.56 21.52
N ASN A 76 0.80 3.67 21.15
CA ASN A 76 0.25 3.18 19.89
C ASN A 76 -0.35 4.29 19.01
N GLY A 77 -0.27 5.55 19.47
CA GLY A 77 -0.99 6.63 18.82
C GLY A 77 -1.01 7.93 19.60
N ILE A 78 -1.56 8.95 18.98
CA ILE A 78 -1.90 10.25 19.56
C ILE A 78 -3.41 10.45 19.46
N LEU A 79 -4.01 10.83 20.58
CA LEU A 79 -5.38 11.34 20.64
C LEU A 79 -5.30 12.87 20.71
N LEU A 80 -5.87 13.55 19.74
CA LEU A 80 -6.11 14.99 19.77
C LEU A 80 -7.58 15.23 20.13
N SER A 81 -7.82 16.06 21.13
CA SER A 81 -9.16 16.50 21.50
C SER A 81 -9.19 18.01 21.70
N SER A 82 -10.28 18.63 21.27
CA SER A 82 -10.53 20.03 21.52
C SER A 82 -12.00 20.22 21.83
N LYS A 83 -12.26 20.98 22.90
CA LYS A 83 -13.58 21.50 23.22
C LYS A 83 -13.54 22.98 22.85
N ASN A 84 -14.38 23.41 21.90
CA ASN A 84 -14.46 24.79 21.41
C ASN A 84 -13.24 25.28 20.58
N LEU A 85 -12.93 24.57 19.50
CA LEU A 85 -11.96 24.94 18.47
C LEU A 85 -12.54 25.97 17.49
N ASN A 86 -11.75 26.97 17.10
CA ASN A 86 -12.15 27.91 16.05
C ASN A 86 -12.09 27.24 14.67
N ILE A 87 -13.08 27.48 13.81
CA ILE A 87 -13.14 26.88 12.47
C ILE A 87 -11.91 27.18 11.59
N LYS A 88 -11.24 28.32 11.80
CA LYS A 88 -9.97 28.64 11.11
C LYS A 88 -8.83 27.73 11.57
N GLU A 89 -8.76 27.46 12.88
CA GLU A 89 -7.76 26.54 13.46
C GLU A 89 -8.03 25.11 13.01
N LEU A 90 -9.30 24.70 12.98
CA LEU A 90 -9.72 23.41 12.45
C LEU A 90 -9.31 23.23 10.98
N ASN A 91 -9.61 24.19 10.11
CA ASN A 91 -9.25 24.10 8.69
C ASN A 91 -7.73 23.99 8.51
N SER A 92 -6.95 24.80 9.24
CA SER A 92 -5.49 24.71 9.18
C SER A 92 -4.95 23.37 9.69
N LEU A 93 -5.59 22.78 10.70
CA LEU A 93 -5.26 21.46 11.19
C LEU A 93 -5.59 20.39 10.14
N MET A 94 -6.77 20.46 9.52
CA MET A 94 -7.22 19.52 8.51
C MET A 94 -6.34 19.56 7.26
N ASP A 95 -5.96 20.75 6.81
CA ASP A 95 -5.02 20.90 5.69
C ASP A 95 -3.69 20.16 5.98
N LYS A 96 -3.23 20.15 7.22
CA LYS A 96 -2.02 19.41 7.58
C LYS A 96 -2.25 17.91 7.67
N ILE A 97 -3.35 17.51 8.31
CA ILE A 97 -3.60 16.10 8.62
C ILE A 97 -3.99 15.31 7.38
N LEU A 98 -4.77 15.92 6.48
CA LEU A 98 -5.23 15.28 5.24
C LEU A 98 -4.15 15.24 4.15
N ASN A 99 -3.18 16.16 4.17
CA ASN A 99 -2.06 16.16 3.23
C ASN A 99 -0.91 15.24 3.66
N GLU A 100 -1.00 14.64 4.84
CA GLU A 100 0.02 13.76 5.39
C GLU A 100 -0.50 12.32 5.47
N PRO A 101 0.39 11.32 5.32
CA PRO A 101 -0.02 9.92 5.30
C PRO A 101 -0.21 9.41 6.74
N TYR A 102 -1.19 9.95 7.46
CA TYR A 102 -1.51 9.53 8.83
C TYR A 102 -2.55 8.41 8.85
N ASN A 103 -2.40 7.44 9.76
CA ASN A 103 -3.40 6.40 9.98
C ASN A 103 -4.48 6.88 10.97
N ILE A 104 -5.53 7.50 10.45
CA ILE A 104 -6.62 8.08 11.25
C ILE A 104 -7.64 6.99 11.59
N THR A 105 -7.72 6.59 12.87
CA THR A 105 -8.64 5.54 13.33
C THR A 105 -9.96 6.10 13.87
N LYS A 106 -9.94 7.31 14.40
CA LYS A 106 -11.13 8.03 14.85
C LYS A 106 -11.08 9.47 14.36
N PHE A 107 -12.17 9.95 13.78
CA PHE A 107 -12.32 11.34 13.39
C PHE A 107 -13.76 11.80 13.61
N GLU A 108 -13.93 12.77 14.51
CA GLU A 108 -15.23 13.27 14.92
C GLU A 108 -15.15 14.79 15.05
N ILE A 109 -16.03 15.51 14.35
CA ILE A 109 -16.17 16.96 14.43
C ILE A 109 -17.63 17.26 14.74
N ASN A 110 -17.87 17.92 15.87
CA ASN A 110 -19.20 18.33 16.29
C ASN A 110 -19.28 19.87 16.23
N ARG A 111 -20.20 20.42 15.44
CA ARG A 111 -20.38 21.86 15.34
C ARG A 111 -21.08 22.38 16.60
N ILE A 112 -20.49 23.38 17.25
CA ILE A 112 -21.12 24.07 18.37
C ILE A 112 -21.87 25.29 17.85
N ASP A 113 -21.19 26.14 17.08
CA ASP A 113 -21.74 27.39 16.54
C ASP A 113 -21.24 27.67 15.12
N ALA A 114 -21.58 28.84 14.57
CA ALA A 114 -21.10 29.30 13.26
C ALA A 114 -19.56 29.28 13.13
N ILE A 115 -18.85 29.55 14.23
CA ILE A 115 -17.39 29.74 14.28
C ILE A 115 -16.64 28.74 15.15
N LYS A 116 -17.36 27.83 15.84
CA LYS A 116 -16.81 26.96 16.88
C LYS A 116 -17.19 25.50 16.67
N THR A 117 -16.25 24.60 16.95
CA THR A 117 -16.40 23.16 16.75
C THR A 117 -15.67 22.38 17.84
N ASP A 118 -16.22 21.24 18.25
CA ASP A 118 -15.48 20.23 19.00
C ASP A 118 -14.80 19.26 18.02
N LEU A 119 -13.61 18.81 18.40
CA LEU A 119 -12.81 17.88 17.60
C LEU A 119 -12.35 16.72 18.48
N GLN A 120 -12.50 15.50 17.96
CA GLN A 120 -11.83 14.33 18.47
C GLN A 120 -11.18 13.57 17.31
N LEU A 121 -9.86 13.43 17.35
CA LEU A 121 -9.08 12.75 16.34
C LEU A 121 -8.12 11.76 16.99
N GLU A 122 -8.08 10.54 16.50
CA GLU A 122 -7.11 9.53 16.92
C GLU A 122 -6.27 9.12 15.71
N ILE A 123 -4.95 9.19 15.89
CA ILE A 123 -3.98 8.74 14.89
C ILE A 123 -3.14 7.66 15.53
N THR A 124 -3.05 6.49 14.88
CA THR A 124 -2.24 5.37 15.34
C THR A 124 -0.98 5.21 14.51
N TRP A 125 0.03 4.57 15.10
CA TRP A 125 1.18 4.03 14.40
C TRP A 125 1.21 2.53 14.66
#